data_AF-A0A1Q7YI08-F1
#
_entry.id   AF-A0A1Q7YI08-F1
#
_cell.length_a   1.000
_cell.length_b   1.000
_cell.length_c   1.000
_cell.angle_alpha   90.00
_cell.angle_beta   90.00
_cell.angle_gamma   90.00
#
_symmetry.space_group_name_H-M   'P 1'
#
loop_
_entity.id
_entity.type
_entity.pdbx_description
1 polymer ?
#
loop_
_entity_poly.entity_id
_entity_poly.type
_entity_poly.pdbx_seq_one_letter_code
_entity_poly.pdbx_strand_id
1 'polypeptide(L)'
;MFTKALKLTLLILALLASSVMPRAQGVGQYDLTFAQHGTQNSVQEELNNGDSTWTWKRTDTASGERIEVRVVETVEFTEDYADIKSIGQGGSIRIEETRGGETRRFEAWRDSAGQVQREYRVNHETRSMDADGRAWLAKLLLQAVRRGGLDASARAGRMLRRGGASAVLAEISQLEGDYVKRIYFGELIKNGQLTSGVLQTVLRQAAHELKSDYELAQLLIEAGTPLAGSDQALVALFEASQSIKSDYERRRVLTAMAKKSLSRAAGAQLLKSLATISSDYEKATFLSEYSTQFLTDAELRAAYFQIVSTIKSDYEHHRVLSSLLKNRGLSEATLREMLRSASAIQSDYEKASFLIESSSLFVESESLRPLFFNVVKTIQSDYERTRVISNLSRKHQIAFTSYR
;
A
#
# COMPACT_ATOMS: atom_id res chain seq x y z
N MET A 1 18.28 13.26 -22.73
CA MET A 1 18.19 14.10 -21.51
C MET A 1 16.95 13.70 -20.74
N PHE A 2 17.15 13.13 -19.55
CA PHE A 2 16.11 12.78 -18.58
C PHE A 2 15.43 14.04 -18.04
N THR A 3 14.10 14.03 -17.90
CA THR A 3 13.44 14.56 -16.68
C THR A 3 11.99 14.05 -16.54
N LYS A 4 11.84 13.11 -15.61
CA LYS A 4 10.79 13.00 -14.58
C LYS A 4 9.31 13.05 -15.03
N ALA A 5 8.73 11.87 -15.20
CA ALA A 5 7.30 11.65 -15.01
C ALA A 5 6.93 11.88 -13.53
N LEU A 6 6.11 12.90 -13.28
CA LEU A 6 5.55 13.22 -11.97
C LEU A 6 4.46 12.19 -11.65
N LYS A 7 4.76 11.20 -10.81
CA LYS A 7 3.73 10.32 -10.22
C LYS A 7 2.95 11.13 -9.20
N LEU A 8 1.79 11.66 -9.61
CA LEU A 8 0.81 12.27 -8.72
C LEU A 8 0.25 11.16 -7.82
N THR A 9 0.71 11.11 -6.58
CA THR A 9 0.09 10.29 -5.54
C THR A 9 -1.07 11.13 -5.01
N LEU A 10 -2.28 10.96 -5.57
CA LEU A 10 -3.44 11.64 -5.00
C LEU A 10 -3.75 11.03 -3.63
N LEU A 11 -3.34 11.77 -2.61
CA LEU A 11 -3.71 11.57 -1.22
C LEU A 11 -5.00 12.37 -0.98
N ILE A 12 -6.16 11.83 -1.37
CA ILE A 12 -7.45 12.41 -1.00
C ILE A 12 -7.92 11.68 0.26
N LEU A 13 -7.52 12.23 1.40
CA LEU A 13 -8.27 12.36 2.67
C LEU A 13 -7.24 12.64 3.79
N ALA A 14 -6.98 13.93 4.00
CA ALA A 14 -6.59 14.53 5.27
C ALA A 14 -6.45 16.05 5.07
N LEU A 15 -7.53 16.75 4.73
CA LEU A 15 -7.59 18.23 4.77
C LEU A 15 -9.05 18.71 4.63
N LEU A 16 -9.86 18.41 5.64
CA LEU A 16 -11.09 19.17 5.90
C LEU A 16 -11.07 19.64 7.35
N ALA A 17 -10.09 20.47 7.66
CA ALA A 17 -10.18 21.52 8.65
C ALA A 17 -9.06 22.53 8.37
N SER A 18 -9.44 23.78 8.08
CA SER A 18 -8.59 24.97 7.96
C SER A 18 -7.51 24.99 6.87
N SER A 19 -7.86 25.54 5.70
CA SER A 19 -7.16 26.67 5.04
C SER A 19 -7.69 26.87 3.62
N VAL A 20 -7.89 28.13 3.23
CA VAL A 20 -8.28 28.53 1.88
C VAL A 20 -7.16 28.14 0.92
N MET A 21 -7.37 27.10 0.12
CA MET A 21 -6.49 26.75 -1.00
C MET A 21 -7.15 27.11 -2.34
N PRO A 22 -6.38 27.54 -3.36
CA PRO A 22 -6.92 27.87 -4.67
C PRO A 22 -7.49 26.63 -5.37
N ARG A 23 -8.60 26.81 -6.09
CA ARG A 23 -9.30 25.78 -6.89
C ARG A 23 -8.30 25.04 -7.80
N ALA A 24 -7.96 23.80 -7.45
CA ALA A 24 -7.23 22.91 -8.33
C ALA A 24 -8.19 22.37 -9.41
N GLN A 25 -7.82 22.53 -10.68
CA GLN A 25 -8.55 21.92 -11.80
C GLN A 25 -8.10 20.46 -11.94
N GLY A 26 -9.02 19.54 -11.70
CA GLY A 26 -8.83 18.09 -11.88
C GLY A 26 -10.11 17.33 -11.53
N VAL A 27 -10.37 16.24 -12.25
CA VAL A 27 -11.41 15.26 -11.93
C VAL A 27 -10.74 14.12 -11.19
N GLY A 28 -11.12 13.89 -9.94
CA GLY A 28 -10.71 12.72 -9.16
C GLY A 28 -11.92 11.85 -8.85
N GLN A 29 -11.89 10.58 -9.23
CA GLN A 29 -12.96 9.60 -8.94
C GLN A 29 -12.35 8.38 -8.26
N TYR A 30 -12.93 7.97 -7.13
CA TYR A 30 -12.55 6.77 -6.40
C TYR A 30 -13.76 5.88 -6.20
N ASP A 31 -13.73 4.68 -6.77
CA ASP A 31 -14.79 3.69 -6.66
C ASP A 31 -14.29 2.46 -5.89
N LEU A 32 -14.92 2.16 -4.76
CA LEU A 32 -14.70 0.94 -4.01
C LEU A 32 -15.97 0.12 -4.01
N THR A 33 -15.92 -1.10 -4.53
CA THR A 33 -17.07 -2.02 -4.54
C THR A 33 -16.71 -3.31 -3.83
N PHE A 34 -17.52 -3.69 -2.84
CA PHE A 34 -17.42 -4.94 -2.10
C PHE A 34 -18.68 -5.76 -2.33
N ALA A 35 -18.53 -7.03 -2.72
CA ALA A 35 -19.65 -7.95 -2.90
C ALA A 35 -19.42 -9.23 -2.08
N GLN A 36 -20.37 -9.59 -1.22
CA GLN A 36 -20.38 -10.85 -0.47
C GLN A 36 -21.81 -11.35 -0.31
N HIS A 37 -22.06 -12.63 -0.62
CA HIS A 37 -23.32 -13.33 -0.32
C HIS A 37 -24.61 -12.54 -0.63
N GLY A 38 -24.74 -12.01 -1.86
CA GLY A 38 -25.92 -11.25 -2.28
C GLY A 38 -25.99 -9.81 -1.77
N THR A 39 -25.04 -9.39 -0.94
CA THR A 39 -24.85 -7.98 -0.56
C THR A 39 -23.79 -7.33 -1.45
N GLN A 40 -24.11 -6.17 -2.02
CA GLN A 40 -23.19 -5.25 -2.69
C GLN A 40 -23.10 -3.96 -1.90
N ASN A 41 -21.89 -3.45 -1.71
CA ASN A 41 -21.59 -2.21 -1.02
C ASN A 41 -20.61 -1.41 -1.86
N SER A 42 -20.96 -0.18 -2.25
CA SER A 42 -20.05 0.68 -3.00
C SER A 42 -19.93 2.06 -2.37
N VAL A 43 -18.72 2.59 -2.36
CA VAL A 43 -18.42 3.97 -1.99
C VAL A 43 -17.79 4.64 -3.20
N GLN A 44 -18.30 5.81 -3.56
CA GLN A 44 -17.80 6.65 -4.65
C GLN A 44 -17.49 8.03 -4.10
N GLU A 45 -16.28 8.51 -4.34
CA GLU A 45 -15.87 9.88 -4.03
C GLU A 45 -15.45 10.58 -5.31
N GLU A 46 -16.09 11.72 -5.60
CA GLU A 46 -15.86 12.53 -6.77
C GLU A 46 -15.46 13.95 -6.36
N LEU A 47 -14.38 14.47 -6.96
CA LEU A 47 -13.99 15.87 -6.90
C LEU A 47 -14.00 16.44 -8.31
N ASN A 48 -14.88 17.42 -8.55
CA ASN A 48 -15.08 18.05 -9.85
C ASN A 48 -14.99 19.57 -9.71
N ASN A 49 -13.93 20.19 -10.25
CA ASN A 49 -13.73 21.66 -10.22
C ASN A 49 -13.80 22.30 -8.82
N GLY A 50 -13.44 21.55 -7.79
CA GLY A 50 -13.49 21.96 -6.38
C GLY A 50 -14.77 21.57 -5.67
N ASP A 51 -15.79 21.08 -6.38
CA ASP A 51 -17.02 20.55 -5.79
C ASP A 51 -16.81 19.08 -5.41
N SER A 52 -17.34 18.67 -4.26
CA SER A 52 -17.18 17.33 -3.70
C SER A 52 -18.50 16.57 -3.64
N THR A 53 -18.48 15.31 -4.08
CA THR A 53 -19.61 14.39 -3.93
C THR A 53 -19.11 13.08 -3.32
N TRP A 54 -19.77 12.66 -2.25
CA TRP A 54 -19.60 11.34 -1.66
C TRP A 54 -20.90 10.56 -1.85
N THR A 55 -20.83 9.36 -2.41
CA THR A 55 -21.99 8.48 -2.60
C THR A 55 -21.70 7.10 -2.05
N TRP A 56 -22.54 6.64 -1.15
CA TRP A 56 -22.56 5.27 -0.68
C TRP A 56 -23.82 4.57 -1.15
N LYS A 57 -23.65 3.38 -1.73
CA LYS A 57 -24.76 2.52 -2.13
C LYS A 57 -24.61 1.16 -1.49
N ARG A 58 -25.72 0.61 -1.03
CA ARG A 58 -25.80 -0.77 -0.57
C ARG A 58 -27.01 -1.44 -1.21
N THR A 59 -26.83 -2.66 -1.67
CA THR A 59 -27.92 -3.52 -2.13
C THR A 59 -27.78 -4.87 -1.44
N ASP A 60 -28.84 -5.36 -0.83
CA ASP A 60 -28.91 -6.72 -0.28
C ASP A 60 -30.04 -7.45 -1.01
N THR A 61 -29.66 -8.40 -1.86
CA THR A 61 -30.61 -9.15 -2.68
C THR A 61 -31.49 -10.09 -1.87
N ALA A 62 -31.04 -10.54 -0.68
CA ALA A 62 -31.81 -11.45 0.15
C ALA A 62 -32.97 -10.74 0.85
N SER A 63 -32.75 -9.51 1.30
CA SER A 63 -33.81 -8.68 1.92
C SER A 63 -34.54 -7.78 0.93
N GLY A 64 -34.01 -7.60 -0.28
CA GLY A 64 -34.50 -6.61 -1.25
C GLY A 64 -34.18 -5.17 -0.84
N GLU A 65 -33.31 -4.96 0.16
CA GLU A 65 -32.89 -3.64 0.63
C GLU A 65 -31.98 -2.97 -0.41
N ARG A 66 -32.27 -1.70 -0.70
CA ARG A 66 -31.43 -0.81 -1.52
C ARG A 66 -31.29 0.51 -0.79
N ILE A 67 -30.08 0.90 -0.44
CA ILE A 67 -29.77 2.17 0.22
C ILE A 67 -28.87 2.99 -0.69
N GLU A 68 -29.16 4.28 -0.83
CA GLU A 68 -28.27 5.28 -1.41
C GLU A 68 -28.17 6.47 -0.45
N VAL A 69 -26.94 6.83 -0.08
CA VAL A 69 -26.63 8.07 0.63
C VAL A 69 -25.70 8.88 -0.24
N ARG A 70 -26.11 10.09 -0.58
CA ARG A 70 -25.32 11.03 -1.37
C ARG A 70 -25.15 12.33 -0.60
N VAL A 71 -23.91 12.76 -0.44
CA VAL A 71 -23.54 14.03 0.19
C VAL A 71 -22.82 14.86 -0.86
N VAL A 72 -23.22 16.13 -0.99
CA VAL A 72 -22.61 17.13 -1.85
C VAL A 72 -22.09 18.25 -0.95
N GLU A 73 -20.86 18.69 -1.21
CA GLU A 73 -20.12 19.63 -0.35
C GLU A 73 -20.11 19.22 1.13
N THR A 74 -20.04 20.22 2.01
CA THR A 74 -19.92 20.03 3.45
C THR A 74 -21.29 19.87 4.09
N VAL A 75 -21.48 18.76 4.81
CA VAL A 75 -22.61 18.53 5.72
C VAL A 75 -22.04 18.15 7.08
N GLU A 76 -22.41 18.90 8.13
CA GLU A 76 -22.07 18.57 9.51
C GLU A 76 -23.23 17.82 10.16
N PHE A 77 -22.93 16.72 10.83
CA PHE A 77 -23.90 15.89 11.56
C PHE A 77 -23.90 16.21 13.05
N THR A 78 -25.00 15.88 13.74
CA THR A 78 -25.01 15.81 15.20
C THR A 78 -24.05 14.71 15.67
N GLU A 79 -23.59 14.79 16.93
CA GLU A 79 -22.52 13.93 17.42
C GLU A 79 -22.91 12.44 17.47
N ASP A 80 -24.18 12.17 17.71
CA ASP A 80 -24.79 10.84 17.73
C ASP A 80 -25.20 10.35 16.33
N TYR A 81 -25.01 11.17 15.30
CA TYR A 81 -25.49 10.92 13.93
C TYR A 81 -27.00 10.66 13.86
N ALA A 82 -27.77 11.25 14.77
CA ALA A 82 -29.22 11.21 14.70
C ALA A 82 -29.80 12.24 13.71
N ASP A 83 -29.07 13.32 13.42
CA ASP A 83 -29.52 14.38 12.55
C ASP A 83 -28.38 15.20 11.91
N ILE A 84 -28.74 16.16 11.06
CA ILE A 84 -27.87 17.15 10.45
C ILE A 84 -27.81 18.39 11.33
N LYS A 85 -26.59 18.81 11.66
CA LYS A 85 -26.30 20.03 12.42
C LYS A 85 -26.24 21.26 11.52
N SER A 86 -25.53 21.18 10.40
CA SER A 86 -25.42 22.29 9.46
C SER A 86 -25.08 21.81 8.05
N ILE A 87 -25.36 22.63 7.04
CA ILE A 87 -25.00 22.37 5.65
C ILE A 87 -24.25 23.60 5.13
N GLY A 88 -23.12 23.38 4.46
CA GLY A 88 -22.31 24.42 3.84
C GLY A 88 -22.96 25.02 2.59
N GLN A 89 -22.35 26.08 2.04
CA GLN A 89 -22.82 26.67 0.79
C GLN A 89 -22.75 25.65 -0.36
N GLY A 90 -23.81 25.52 -1.14
CA GLY A 90 -23.91 24.52 -2.22
C GLY A 90 -24.10 23.08 -1.74
N GLY A 91 -24.15 22.87 -0.41
CA GLY A 91 -24.24 21.54 0.16
C GLY A 91 -25.64 20.96 0.18
N SER A 92 -25.68 19.64 0.09
CA SER A 92 -26.91 18.87 0.25
C SER A 92 -26.61 17.43 0.66
N ILE A 93 -27.62 16.76 1.19
CA ILE A 93 -27.61 15.33 1.44
C ILE A 93 -28.93 14.72 1.00
N ARG A 94 -28.84 13.57 0.35
CA ARG A 94 -29.96 12.70 0.00
C ARG A 94 -29.72 11.33 0.60
N ILE A 95 -30.71 10.81 1.30
CA ILE A 95 -30.73 9.46 1.86
C ILE A 95 -31.98 8.78 1.33
N GLU A 96 -31.82 7.64 0.70
CA GLU A 96 -32.91 6.84 0.18
C GLU A 96 -32.75 5.38 0.59
N GLU A 97 -33.83 4.77 1.05
CA GLU A 97 -33.92 3.32 1.26
C GLU A 97 -35.17 2.81 0.57
N THR A 98 -35.02 1.74 -0.20
CA THR A 98 -36.12 0.91 -0.67
C THR A 98 -36.01 -0.46 -0.02
N ARG A 99 -37.08 -0.91 0.65
CA ARG A 99 -37.13 -2.22 1.31
C ARG A 99 -38.57 -2.74 1.28
N GLY A 100 -38.77 -3.98 0.82
CA GLY A 100 -40.10 -4.60 0.82
C GLY A 100 -41.15 -3.84 0.00
N GLY A 101 -40.74 -3.09 -1.03
CA GLY A 101 -41.64 -2.29 -1.88
C GLY A 101 -41.98 -0.89 -1.34
N GLU A 102 -41.54 -0.55 -0.13
CA GLU A 102 -41.63 0.81 0.41
C GLU A 102 -40.33 1.57 0.13
N THR A 103 -40.43 2.81 -0.37
CA THR A 103 -39.31 3.72 -0.56
C THR A 103 -39.43 4.91 0.37
N ARG A 104 -38.44 5.10 1.22
CA ARG A 104 -38.29 6.29 2.09
C ARG A 104 -37.15 7.14 1.55
N ARG A 105 -37.37 8.45 1.41
CA ARG A 105 -36.35 9.41 0.98
C ARG A 105 -36.32 10.61 1.90
N PHE A 106 -35.14 11.00 2.33
CA PHE A 106 -34.88 12.24 3.03
C PHE A 106 -33.87 13.08 2.25
N GLU A 107 -34.18 14.36 2.11
CA GLU A 107 -33.32 15.35 1.46
C GLU A 107 -33.17 16.56 2.37
N ALA A 108 -31.95 17.08 2.47
CA ALA A 108 -31.68 18.35 3.14
C ALA A 108 -30.66 19.17 2.35
N TRP A 109 -30.89 20.47 2.24
CA TRP A 109 -30.04 21.38 1.49
C TRP A 109 -30.03 22.77 2.12
N ARG A 110 -28.97 23.53 1.83
CA ARG A 110 -28.90 24.94 2.23
C ARG A 110 -29.54 25.81 1.14
N ASP A 111 -30.56 26.59 1.49
CA ASP A 111 -31.16 27.54 0.55
C ASP A 111 -30.31 28.82 0.37
N SER A 112 -30.77 29.71 -0.51
CA SER A 112 -30.10 30.99 -0.78
C SER A 112 -30.09 31.95 0.40
N ALA A 113 -31.03 31.81 1.35
CA ALA A 113 -31.06 32.57 2.61
C ALA A 113 -30.14 31.97 3.67
N GLY A 114 -29.51 30.82 3.39
CA GLY A 114 -28.60 30.12 4.27
C GLY A 114 -29.28 29.23 5.31
N GLN A 115 -30.59 28.99 5.18
CA GLN A 115 -31.36 28.10 6.04
C GLN A 115 -31.27 26.66 5.53
N VAL A 116 -31.29 25.70 6.46
CA VAL A 116 -31.34 24.28 6.12
C VAL A 116 -32.80 23.89 5.87
N GLN A 117 -33.13 23.63 4.61
CA GLN A 117 -34.41 23.09 4.19
C GLN A 117 -34.37 21.57 4.22
N ARG A 118 -35.53 20.94 4.46
CA ARG A 118 -35.63 19.48 4.60
C ARG A 118 -36.93 18.98 3.99
N GLU A 119 -36.85 17.82 3.35
CA GLU A 119 -38.00 17.12 2.83
C GLU A 119 -37.90 15.62 3.15
N TYR A 120 -39.00 15.03 3.60
CA TYR A 120 -39.12 13.60 3.81
C TYR A 120 -40.29 13.05 3.00
N ARG A 121 -40.05 11.97 2.26
CA ARG A 121 -41.05 11.31 1.42
C ARG A 121 -41.14 9.82 1.72
N VAL A 122 -42.34 9.27 1.67
CA VAL A 122 -42.62 7.82 1.70
C VAL A 122 -43.45 7.49 0.47
N ASN A 123 -42.97 6.59 -0.39
CA ASN A 123 -43.58 6.23 -1.67
C ASN A 123 -43.93 7.46 -2.52
N HIS A 124 -42.98 8.39 -2.61
CA HIS A 124 -43.08 9.67 -3.32
C HIS A 124 -44.01 10.73 -2.69
N GLU A 125 -44.73 10.42 -1.62
CA GLU A 125 -45.58 11.39 -0.91
C GLU A 125 -44.81 12.09 0.20
N THR A 126 -44.86 13.42 0.24
CA THR A 126 -44.23 14.22 1.30
C THR A 126 -44.92 14.00 2.65
N ARG A 127 -44.14 13.72 3.69
CA ARG A 127 -44.60 13.47 5.07
C ARG A 127 -43.80 14.28 6.07
N SER A 128 -44.38 14.53 7.25
CA SER A 128 -43.65 15.07 8.38
C SER A 128 -42.63 14.06 8.92
N MET A 129 -41.45 14.55 9.33
CA MET A 129 -40.46 13.76 10.06
C MET A 129 -40.92 13.51 11.50
N ASP A 130 -41.81 12.53 11.68
CA ASP A 130 -42.28 12.05 12.98
C ASP A 130 -41.22 11.18 13.70
N ALA A 131 -41.60 10.52 14.80
CA ALA A 131 -40.66 9.71 15.57
C ALA A 131 -40.10 8.51 14.76
N ASP A 132 -40.92 7.90 13.91
CA ASP A 132 -40.51 6.77 13.07
C ASP A 132 -39.55 7.24 11.97
N GLY A 133 -39.88 8.34 11.29
CA GLY A 133 -39.01 8.96 10.29
C GLY A 133 -37.64 9.35 10.87
N ARG A 134 -37.62 9.97 12.07
CA ARG A 134 -36.36 10.35 12.73
C ARG A 134 -35.51 9.14 13.13
N ALA A 135 -36.15 8.08 13.66
CA ALA A 135 -35.44 6.85 14.00
C ALA A 135 -34.87 6.16 12.75
N TRP A 136 -35.61 6.17 11.64
CA TRP A 136 -35.16 5.68 10.35
C TRP A 136 -33.94 6.46 9.82
N LEU A 137 -33.98 7.80 9.88
CA LEU A 137 -32.86 8.65 9.45
C LEU A 137 -31.59 8.37 10.28
N ALA A 138 -31.71 8.36 11.61
CA ALA A 138 -30.60 8.09 12.52
C ALA A 138 -29.97 6.72 12.24
N LYS A 139 -30.79 5.70 12.01
CA LYS A 139 -30.33 4.34 11.65
C LYS A 139 -29.51 4.34 10.35
N LEU A 140 -29.99 5.02 9.30
CA LEU A 140 -29.28 5.05 8.01
C LEU A 140 -28.01 5.88 8.05
N LEU A 141 -28.01 7.01 8.76
CA LEU A 141 -26.79 7.80 9.00
C LEU A 141 -25.73 6.96 9.70
N LEU A 142 -26.08 6.26 10.79
CA LEU A 142 -25.14 5.42 11.51
C LEU A 142 -24.61 4.25 10.65
N GLN A 143 -25.45 3.67 9.79
CA GLN A 143 -25.01 2.67 8.82
C GLN A 143 -24.05 3.28 7.78
N ALA A 144 -24.36 4.45 7.23
CA ALA A 144 -23.49 5.15 6.28
C ALA A 144 -22.12 5.46 6.89
N VAL A 145 -22.08 5.83 8.17
CA VAL A 145 -20.83 6.05 8.92
C VAL A 145 -20.03 4.77 9.06
N ARG A 146 -20.64 3.68 9.55
CA ARG A 146 -19.93 2.43 9.88
C ARG A 146 -19.59 1.54 8.69
N ARG A 147 -20.39 1.61 7.62
CA ARG A 147 -20.29 0.76 6.43
C ARG A 147 -19.78 1.49 5.19
N GLY A 148 -20.14 2.77 5.05
CA GLY A 148 -19.71 3.62 3.94
C GLY A 148 -18.51 4.51 4.27
N GLY A 149 -18.27 4.79 5.55
CA GLY A 149 -17.23 5.74 5.96
C GLY A 149 -17.68 7.21 5.88
N LEU A 150 -18.98 7.48 5.91
CA LEU A 150 -19.50 8.84 6.02
C LEU A 150 -18.84 9.55 7.22
N ASP A 151 -18.24 10.71 6.98
CA ASP A 151 -17.57 11.52 8.01
C ASP A 151 -16.46 10.77 8.79
N ALA A 152 -15.90 9.69 8.24
CA ALA A 152 -14.97 8.79 8.94
C ALA A 152 -13.77 9.50 9.57
N SER A 153 -13.10 10.37 8.79
CA SER A 153 -11.90 11.11 9.27
C SER A 153 -12.25 12.06 10.42
N ALA A 154 -13.29 12.89 10.27
CA ALA A 154 -13.67 13.84 11.31
C ALA A 154 -14.20 13.13 12.57
N ARG A 155 -14.94 12.02 12.40
CA ARG A 155 -15.41 11.18 13.51
C ARG A 155 -14.25 10.58 14.29
N ALA A 156 -13.29 9.96 13.61
CA ALA A 156 -12.08 9.41 14.23
C ALA A 156 -11.30 10.49 14.98
N GLY A 157 -11.14 11.67 14.38
CA GLY A 157 -10.51 12.83 15.03
C GLY A 157 -11.25 13.32 16.28
N ARG A 158 -12.59 13.34 16.27
CA ARG A 158 -13.40 13.68 17.46
C ARG A 158 -13.26 12.64 18.55
N MET A 159 -13.30 11.35 18.21
CA MET A 159 -13.11 10.25 19.16
C MET A 159 -11.73 10.30 19.81
N LEU A 160 -10.70 10.54 18.99
CA LEU A 160 -9.33 10.69 19.46
C LEU A 160 -9.19 11.83 20.46
N ARG A 161 -9.78 13.01 20.19
CA ARG A 161 -9.74 14.15 21.12
C ARG A 161 -10.44 13.88 22.46
N ARG A 162 -11.48 13.05 22.48
CA ARG A 162 -12.31 12.79 23.67
C ARG A 162 -11.77 11.67 24.54
N GLY A 163 -11.39 10.56 23.92
CA GLY A 163 -11.05 9.32 24.62
C GLY A 163 -9.72 8.72 24.21
N GLY A 164 -8.90 9.47 23.48
CA GLY A 164 -7.57 9.03 23.04
C GLY A 164 -7.61 7.84 22.09
N ALA A 165 -6.48 7.14 22.01
CA ALA A 165 -6.31 5.98 21.14
C ALA A 165 -7.31 4.85 21.45
N SER A 166 -7.59 4.61 22.73
CA SER A 166 -8.48 3.53 23.18
C SER A 166 -9.91 3.70 22.65
N ALA A 167 -10.44 4.93 22.61
CA ALA A 167 -11.78 5.17 22.06
C ALA A 167 -11.84 4.89 20.56
N VAL A 168 -10.80 5.28 19.80
CA VAL A 168 -10.73 5.00 18.36
C VAL A 168 -10.62 3.50 18.10
N LEU A 169 -9.76 2.79 18.85
CA LEU A 169 -9.57 1.34 18.71
C LEU A 169 -10.85 0.55 19.04
N ALA A 170 -11.62 0.98 20.04
CA ALA A 170 -12.90 0.37 20.36
C ALA A 170 -13.94 0.57 19.25
N GLU A 171 -13.99 1.75 18.63
CA GLU A 171 -14.89 1.99 17.50
C GLU A 171 -14.49 1.17 16.26
N ILE A 172 -13.18 1.01 15.99
CA ILE A 172 -12.71 0.23 14.85
C ILE A 172 -13.28 -1.19 14.85
N SER A 173 -13.38 -1.83 16.02
CA SER A 173 -13.97 -3.17 16.15
C SER A 173 -15.47 -3.23 15.83
N GLN A 174 -16.15 -2.09 15.74
CA GLN A 174 -17.56 -1.97 15.36
C GLN A 174 -17.76 -1.63 13.86
N LEU A 175 -16.67 -1.38 13.11
CA LEU A 175 -16.73 -1.06 11.69
C LEU A 175 -16.78 -2.33 10.84
N GLU A 176 -17.55 -2.29 9.75
CA GLU A 176 -17.78 -3.49 8.91
C GLU A 176 -16.87 -3.55 7.66
N GLY A 177 -16.23 -2.45 7.26
CA GLY A 177 -15.42 -2.38 6.04
C GLY A 177 -13.95 -2.04 6.30
N ASP A 178 -13.03 -2.79 5.67
CA ASP A 178 -11.58 -2.58 5.80
C ASP A 178 -11.15 -1.18 5.36
N TYR A 179 -11.78 -0.63 4.32
CA TYR A 179 -11.56 0.74 3.88
C TYR A 179 -11.83 1.76 5.01
N VAL A 180 -12.97 1.65 5.68
CA VAL A 180 -13.35 2.55 6.78
C VAL A 180 -12.42 2.35 7.96
N LYS A 181 -12.11 1.09 8.32
CA LYS A 181 -11.12 0.78 9.36
C LYS A 181 -9.77 1.42 9.07
N ARG A 182 -9.28 1.36 7.82
CA ARG A 182 -8.03 2.01 7.41
C ARG A 182 -8.08 3.51 7.65
N ILE A 183 -9.18 4.20 7.34
CA ILE A 183 -9.30 5.64 7.63
C ILE A 183 -9.11 5.90 9.12
N TYR A 184 -9.79 5.14 10.00
CA TYR A 184 -9.69 5.33 11.45
C TYR A 184 -8.29 5.02 11.98
N PHE A 185 -7.67 3.92 11.53
CA PHE A 185 -6.28 3.62 11.86
C PHE A 185 -5.33 4.70 11.36
N GLY A 186 -5.53 5.21 10.14
CA GLY A 186 -4.73 6.27 9.54
C GLY A 186 -4.82 7.57 10.34
N GLU A 187 -6.01 7.99 10.73
CA GLU A 187 -6.22 9.14 11.61
C GLU A 187 -5.53 8.97 12.96
N LEU A 188 -5.63 7.78 13.55
CA LEU A 188 -4.98 7.48 14.82
C LEU A 188 -3.45 7.55 14.72
N ILE A 189 -2.86 7.01 13.65
CA ILE A 189 -1.41 7.03 13.43
C ILE A 189 -0.92 8.46 13.14
N LYS A 190 -1.68 9.25 12.37
CA LYS A 190 -1.31 10.62 12.00
C LYS A 190 -1.43 11.59 13.19
N ASN A 191 -2.51 11.48 13.96
CA ASN A 191 -2.89 12.52 14.93
C ASN A 191 -2.77 12.09 16.40
N GLY A 192 -2.55 10.81 16.67
CA GLY A 192 -2.71 10.24 18.02
C GLY A 192 -1.56 10.46 19.00
N GLN A 193 -0.43 11.04 18.57
CA GLN A 193 0.78 11.20 19.41
C GLN A 193 1.12 9.92 20.19
N LEU A 194 1.20 8.81 19.46
CA LEU A 194 1.25 7.47 20.04
C LEU A 194 2.62 7.19 20.66
N THR A 195 2.63 6.66 21.89
CA THR A 195 3.84 6.03 22.44
C THR A 195 4.15 4.74 21.68
N SER A 196 5.39 4.24 21.75
CA SER A 196 5.78 2.99 21.08
C SER A 196 4.88 1.80 21.42
N GLY A 197 4.45 1.68 22.68
CA GLY A 197 3.57 0.59 23.13
C GLY A 197 2.14 0.71 22.56
N VAL A 198 1.60 1.93 22.50
CA VAL A 198 0.29 2.16 21.89
C VAL A 198 0.36 1.90 20.39
N LEU A 199 1.40 2.36 19.70
CA LEU A 199 1.59 2.09 18.29
C LEU A 199 1.65 0.59 17.97
N GLN A 200 2.38 -0.20 18.76
CA GLN A 200 2.41 -1.66 18.60
C GLN A 200 1.01 -2.27 18.73
N THR A 201 0.20 -1.77 19.65
CA THR A 201 -1.19 -2.20 19.82
C THR A 201 -2.02 -1.85 18.59
N VAL A 202 -1.88 -0.62 18.07
CA VAL A 202 -2.56 -0.15 16.86
C VAL A 202 -2.22 -1.03 15.65
N LEU A 203 -0.94 -1.27 15.39
CA LEU A 203 -0.49 -2.07 14.25
C LEU A 203 -0.89 -3.55 14.37
N ARG A 204 -0.88 -4.10 15.59
CA ARG A 204 -1.35 -5.47 15.85
C ARG A 204 -2.85 -5.61 15.62
N GLN A 205 -3.66 -4.64 16.07
CA GLN A 205 -5.09 -4.65 15.82
C GLN A 205 -5.38 -4.48 14.32
N ALA A 206 -4.65 -3.60 13.63
CA ALA A 206 -4.78 -3.44 12.18
C ALA A 206 -4.48 -4.75 11.42
N ALA A 207 -3.39 -5.43 11.76
CA ALA A 207 -3.03 -6.74 11.19
C ALA A 207 -4.09 -7.81 11.45
N HIS A 208 -4.80 -7.73 12.57
CA HIS A 208 -5.89 -8.65 12.90
C HIS A 208 -7.20 -8.29 12.21
N GLU A 209 -7.54 -7.01 12.12
CA GLU A 209 -8.87 -6.54 11.75
C GLU A 209 -9.05 -6.15 10.29
N LEU A 210 -7.97 -5.74 9.60
CA LEU A 210 -7.98 -5.48 8.16
C LEU A 210 -7.78 -6.79 7.41
N LYS A 211 -8.83 -7.28 6.75
CA LYS A 211 -8.80 -8.57 6.04
C LYS A 211 -8.26 -8.44 4.61
N SER A 212 -8.39 -7.26 4.01
CA SER A 212 -7.84 -6.91 2.72
C SER A 212 -6.34 -6.63 2.83
N ASP A 213 -5.54 -7.46 2.16
CA ASP A 213 -4.10 -7.27 1.98
C ASP A 213 -3.78 -5.87 1.45
N TYR A 214 -4.59 -5.36 0.53
CA TYR A 214 -4.43 -4.03 -0.05
C TYR A 214 -4.63 -2.92 0.98
N GLU A 215 -5.71 -2.99 1.78
CA GLU A 215 -6.01 -1.96 2.78
C GLU A 215 -4.95 -1.96 3.90
N LEU A 216 -4.53 -3.15 4.34
CA LEU A 216 -3.45 -3.25 5.31
C LEU A 216 -2.13 -2.73 4.73
N ALA A 217 -1.76 -3.11 3.51
CA ALA A 217 -0.55 -2.60 2.87
C ALA A 217 -0.59 -1.07 2.74
N GLN A 218 -1.73 -0.52 2.31
CA GLN A 218 -1.92 0.92 2.18
C GLN A 218 -1.76 1.64 3.52
N LEU A 219 -2.35 1.10 4.60
CA LEU A 219 -2.15 1.63 5.96
C LEU A 219 -0.67 1.63 6.37
N LEU A 220 0.04 0.52 6.17
CA LEU A 220 1.45 0.39 6.57
C LEU A 220 2.36 1.32 5.75
N ILE A 221 2.06 1.52 4.46
CA ILE A 221 2.76 2.49 3.61
C ILE A 221 2.58 3.91 4.14
N GLU A 222 1.34 4.31 4.45
CA GLU A 222 1.02 5.62 5.01
C GLU A 222 1.66 5.82 6.39
N ALA A 223 1.67 4.78 7.22
CA ALA A 223 2.30 4.78 8.54
C ALA A 223 3.83 4.91 8.47
N GLY A 224 4.48 4.47 7.39
CA GLY A 224 5.93 4.50 7.31
C GLY A 224 6.55 5.90 7.45
N THR A 225 5.83 6.97 7.08
CA THR A 225 6.34 8.35 7.21
C THR A 225 6.37 8.84 8.66
N PRO A 226 5.25 8.83 9.40
CA PRO A 226 5.29 9.19 10.82
C PRO A 226 6.19 8.27 11.66
N LEU A 227 6.50 7.06 11.19
CA LEU A 227 7.30 6.06 11.93
C LEU A 227 8.78 5.98 11.54
N ALA A 228 9.23 6.71 10.51
CA ALA A 228 10.56 6.53 9.90
C ALA A 228 11.76 6.73 10.85
N GLY A 229 11.57 7.43 11.98
CA GLY A 229 12.63 7.71 12.96
C GLY A 229 12.71 6.73 14.13
N SER A 230 11.92 5.66 14.16
CA SER A 230 11.90 4.70 15.27
C SER A 230 12.05 3.27 14.78
N ASP A 231 13.20 2.66 15.07
CA ASP A 231 13.47 1.26 14.72
C ASP A 231 12.44 0.32 15.36
N GLN A 232 12.03 0.59 16.61
CA GLN A 232 11.00 -0.19 17.28
C GLN A 232 9.64 -0.10 16.56
N ALA A 233 9.29 1.08 16.06
CA ALA A 233 8.07 1.27 15.27
C ALA A 233 8.13 0.53 13.93
N LEU A 234 9.30 0.56 13.27
CA LEU A 234 9.52 -0.17 12.03
C LEU A 234 9.47 -1.69 12.24
N VAL A 235 10.00 -2.22 13.35
CA VAL A 235 9.86 -3.64 13.71
C VAL A 235 8.38 -4.03 13.80
N ALA A 236 7.57 -3.24 14.51
CA ALA A 236 6.13 -3.50 14.64
C ALA A 236 5.39 -3.43 13.28
N LEU A 237 5.78 -2.49 12.41
CA LEU A 237 5.26 -2.38 11.05
C LEU A 237 5.64 -3.61 10.22
N PHE A 238 6.88 -4.07 10.31
CA PHE A 238 7.34 -5.27 9.60
C PHE A 238 6.63 -6.53 10.11
N GLU A 239 6.40 -6.66 11.41
CA GLU A 239 5.60 -7.75 12.00
C GLU A 239 4.16 -7.71 11.48
N ALA A 240 3.51 -6.54 11.48
CA ALA A 240 2.16 -6.39 10.93
C ALA A 240 2.10 -6.77 9.45
N SER A 241 3.12 -6.44 8.66
CA SER A 241 3.16 -6.79 7.23
C SER A 241 3.23 -8.29 6.95
N GLN A 242 3.54 -9.13 7.95
CA GLN A 242 3.50 -10.60 7.81
C GLN A 242 2.08 -11.15 7.76
N SER A 243 1.06 -10.38 8.18
CA SER A 243 -0.34 -10.79 8.06
C SER A 243 -0.92 -10.59 6.65
N ILE A 244 -0.21 -9.83 5.79
CA ILE A 244 -0.55 -9.67 4.37
C ILE A 244 -0.19 -10.98 3.66
N LYS A 245 -1.12 -11.56 2.91
CA LYS A 245 -0.90 -12.83 2.19
C LYS A 245 -0.29 -12.62 0.80
N SER A 246 -0.68 -11.56 0.12
CA SER A 246 -0.18 -11.18 -1.20
C SER A 246 1.28 -10.74 -1.12
N ASP A 247 2.17 -11.53 -1.71
CA ASP A 247 3.60 -11.19 -1.84
C ASP A 247 3.83 -9.85 -2.54
N TYR A 248 2.99 -9.52 -3.51
CA TYR A 248 3.00 -8.22 -4.18
C TYR A 248 2.74 -7.06 -3.20
N GLU A 249 1.70 -7.18 -2.38
CA GLU A 249 1.35 -6.16 -1.39
C GLU A 249 2.41 -6.04 -0.29
N ARG A 250 2.97 -7.17 0.15
CA ARG A 250 4.10 -7.19 1.08
C ARG A 250 5.31 -6.46 0.50
N ARG A 251 5.67 -6.76 -0.74
CA ARG A 251 6.77 -6.05 -1.42
C ARG A 251 6.47 -4.56 -1.51
N ARG A 252 5.24 -4.13 -1.83
CA ARG A 252 4.87 -2.71 -1.86
C ARG A 252 5.17 -2.00 -0.54
N VAL A 253 4.84 -2.62 0.60
CA VAL A 253 5.16 -2.10 1.94
C VAL A 253 6.67 -2.00 2.14
N LEU A 254 7.41 -3.08 1.89
CA LEU A 254 8.87 -3.10 2.07
C LEU A 254 9.57 -2.07 1.17
N THR A 255 9.15 -1.95 -0.09
CA THR A 255 9.63 -0.93 -1.03
C THR A 255 9.39 0.48 -0.51
N ALA A 256 8.22 0.76 0.07
CA ALA A 256 7.94 2.07 0.65
C ALA A 256 8.85 2.38 1.85
N MET A 257 9.21 1.37 2.65
CA MET A 257 10.16 1.53 3.75
C MET A 257 11.60 1.70 3.26
N ALA A 258 12.03 0.94 2.25
CA ALA A 258 13.37 1.05 1.67
C ALA A 258 13.62 2.42 1.02
N LYS A 259 12.58 3.13 0.57
CA LYS A 259 12.73 4.52 0.08
C LYS A 259 13.12 5.52 1.18
N LYS A 260 13.07 5.12 2.46
CA LYS A 260 13.41 5.95 3.61
C LYS A 260 14.86 5.68 4.02
N SER A 261 15.46 6.61 4.75
CA SER A 261 16.74 6.36 5.39
C SER A 261 16.51 5.44 6.59
N LEU A 262 16.98 4.19 6.47
CA LEU A 262 16.86 3.19 7.52
C LEU A 262 18.16 3.10 8.31
N SER A 263 18.07 2.86 9.62
CA SER A 263 19.21 2.40 10.39
C SER A 263 19.66 1.02 9.88
N ARG A 264 20.88 0.61 10.24
CA ARG A 264 21.37 -0.74 9.93
C ARG A 264 20.46 -1.83 10.52
N ALA A 265 19.96 -1.64 11.75
CA ALA A 265 19.06 -2.59 12.40
C ALA A 265 17.71 -2.68 11.69
N ALA A 266 17.12 -1.54 11.30
CA ALA A 266 15.89 -1.50 10.52
C ALA A 266 16.07 -2.12 9.12
N GLY A 267 17.21 -1.88 8.46
CA GLY A 267 17.56 -2.52 7.20
C GLY A 267 17.67 -4.05 7.31
N ALA A 268 18.28 -4.56 8.38
CA ALA A 268 18.36 -6.00 8.63
C ALA A 268 16.97 -6.62 8.85
N GLN A 269 16.09 -5.95 9.60
CA GLN A 269 14.72 -6.41 9.81
C GLN A 269 13.87 -6.37 8.53
N LEU A 270 14.10 -5.36 7.67
CA LEU A 270 13.50 -5.31 6.35
C LEU A 270 13.90 -6.52 5.51
N LEU A 271 15.20 -6.83 5.42
CA LEU A 271 15.70 -7.99 4.68
C LEU A 271 15.15 -9.31 5.25
N LYS A 272 15.06 -9.43 6.58
CA LYS A 272 14.40 -10.58 7.22
C LYS A 272 12.93 -10.73 6.80
N SER A 273 12.22 -9.62 6.65
CA SER A 273 10.82 -9.62 6.21
C SER A 273 10.69 -9.91 4.71
N LEU A 274 11.65 -9.47 3.89
CA LEU A 274 11.74 -9.81 2.48
C LEU A 274 12.00 -11.30 2.25
N ALA A 275 12.83 -11.92 3.10
CA ALA A 275 13.18 -13.33 2.99
C ALA A 275 11.96 -14.27 3.06
N THR A 276 10.90 -13.85 3.76
CA THR A 276 9.66 -14.62 3.92
C THR A 276 8.65 -14.42 2.78
N ILE A 277 8.94 -13.58 1.78
CA ILE A 277 8.17 -13.53 0.52
C ILE A 277 8.38 -14.84 -0.25
N SER A 278 7.31 -15.43 -0.79
CA SER A 278 7.42 -16.72 -1.50
C SER A 278 7.75 -16.54 -2.98
N SER A 279 7.21 -15.50 -3.62
CA SER A 279 7.43 -15.19 -5.03
C SER A 279 8.86 -14.73 -5.32
N ASP A 280 9.57 -15.52 -6.12
CA ASP A 280 10.89 -15.18 -6.67
C ASP A 280 10.87 -13.86 -7.43
N TYR A 281 9.80 -13.63 -8.21
CA TYR A 281 9.63 -12.40 -8.98
C TYR A 281 9.55 -11.16 -8.09
N GLU A 282 8.80 -11.23 -6.99
CA GLU A 282 8.65 -10.11 -6.06
C GLU A 282 9.96 -9.86 -5.28
N LYS A 283 10.65 -10.93 -4.84
CA LYS A 283 12.00 -10.83 -4.25
C LYS A 283 12.97 -10.17 -5.22
N ALA A 284 13.05 -10.67 -6.44
CA ALA A 284 13.97 -10.18 -7.45
C ALA A 284 13.69 -8.72 -7.82
N THR A 285 12.42 -8.35 -7.95
CA THR A 285 12.01 -6.95 -8.18
C THR A 285 12.52 -6.03 -7.07
N PHE A 286 12.33 -6.40 -5.80
CA PHE A 286 12.84 -5.60 -4.69
C PHE A 286 14.37 -5.50 -4.69
N LEU A 287 15.05 -6.65 -4.77
CA LEU A 287 16.51 -6.73 -4.69
C LEU A 287 17.17 -5.95 -5.82
N SER A 288 16.62 -6.02 -7.04
CA SER A 288 17.12 -5.27 -8.18
C SER A 288 16.97 -3.75 -8.04
N GLU A 289 15.88 -3.27 -7.45
CA GLU A 289 15.64 -1.83 -7.32
C GLU A 289 16.38 -1.17 -6.14
N TYR A 290 16.55 -1.89 -5.02
CA TYR A 290 17.01 -1.30 -3.75
C TYR A 290 18.37 -1.82 -3.27
N SER A 291 19.12 -2.53 -4.12
CA SER A 291 20.41 -3.14 -3.77
C SER A 291 21.42 -2.19 -3.11
N THR A 292 21.57 -0.95 -3.61
CA THR A 292 22.64 -0.02 -3.18
C THR A 292 22.64 0.29 -1.69
N GLN A 293 21.49 0.18 -1.03
CA GLN A 293 21.32 0.46 0.40
C GLN A 293 21.92 -0.61 1.31
N PHE A 294 22.10 -1.83 0.80
CA PHE A 294 22.49 -2.99 1.59
C PHE A 294 23.93 -3.45 1.32
N LEU A 295 24.54 -3.02 0.21
CA LEU A 295 25.82 -3.59 -0.24
C LEU A 295 27.05 -3.00 0.43
N THR A 296 26.96 -1.80 1.01
CA THR A 296 28.10 -1.12 1.66
C THR A 296 28.43 -1.73 3.03
N ASP A 297 27.41 -2.04 3.83
CA ASP A 297 27.57 -2.73 5.11
C ASP A 297 27.77 -4.23 4.91
N ALA A 298 28.72 -4.83 5.65
CA ALA A 298 29.10 -6.23 5.45
C ALA A 298 28.00 -7.23 5.86
N GLU A 299 27.28 -6.95 6.95
CA GLU A 299 26.22 -7.84 7.42
C GLU A 299 24.97 -7.70 6.57
N LEU A 300 24.58 -6.47 6.18
CA LEU A 300 23.47 -6.26 5.26
C LEU A 300 23.74 -6.88 3.88
N ARG A 301 24.99 -6.81 3.40
CA ARG A 301 25.39 -7.46 2.14
C ARG A 301 25.27 -8.97 2.24
N ALA A 302 25.72 -9.57 3.34
CA ALA A 302 25.57 -11.01 3.57
C ALA A 302 24.09 -11.43 3.60
N ALA A 303 23.25 -10.70 4.33
CA ALA A 303 21.81 -10.94 4.38
C ALA A 303 21.14 -10.77 3.00
N TYR A 304 21.55 -9.76 2.22
CA TYR A 304 21.08 -9.56 0.85
C TYR A 304 21.36 -10.80 -0.02
N PHE A 305 22.62 -11.29 -0.06
CA PHE A 305 22.97 -12.46 -0.86
C PHE A 305 22.38 -13.76 -0.33
N GLN A 306 22.12 -13.86 0.97
CA GLN A 306 21.37 -14.97 1.53
C GLN A 306 19.96 -15.03 0.94
N ILE A 307 19.27 -13.89 0.77
CA ILE A 307 17.94 -13.86 0.13
C ILE A 307 18.06 -14.22 -1.35
N VAL A 308 19.06 -13.68 -2.06
CA VAL A 308 19.33 -14.04 -3.47
C VAL A 308 19.45 -15.56 -3.61
N SER A 309 20.14 -16.24 -2.68
CA SER A 309 20.29 -17.70 -2.72
C SER A 309 18.99 -18.50 -2.51
N THR A 310 17.90 -17.84 -2.08
CA THR A 310 16.57 -18.47 -1.96
C THR A 310 15.72 -18.36 -3.22
N ILE A 311 16.17 -17.60 -4.22
CA ILE A 311 15.48 -17.44 -5.51
C ILE A 311 15.66 -18.73 -6.31
N LYS A 312 14.56 -19.40 -6.65
CA LYS A 312 14.60 -20.69 -7.35
C LYS A 312 14.61 -20.55 -8.87
N SER A 313 13.96 -19.51 -9.38
CA SER A 313 13.98 -19.19 -10.81
C SER A 313 15.36 -18.66 -11.21
N ASP A 314 16.10 -19.44 -11.99
CA ASP A 314 17.41 -19.07 -12.53
C ASP A 314 17.37 -17.74 -13.30
N TYR A 315 16.28 -17.48 -14.02
CA TYR A 315 16.07 -16.21 -14.73
C TYR A 315 15.97 -15.03 -13.76
N GLU A 316 15.19 -15.17 -12.69
CA GLU A 316 15.04 -14.14 -11.67
C GLU A 316 16.35 -13.93 -10.89
N HIS A 317 17.07 -15.02 -10.61
CA HIS A 317 18.37 -14.99 -9.94
C HIS A 317 19.40 -14.23 -10.79
N HIS A 318 19.54 -14.61 -12.07
CA HIS A 318 20.36 -13.88 -13.03
C HIS A 318 19.97 -12.40 -13.11
N ARG A 319 18.67 -12.09 -13.23
CA ARG A 319 18.18 -10.70 -13.29
C ARG A 319 18.63 -9.86 -12.10
N VAL A 320 18.61 -10.44 -10.88
CA VAL A 320 19.12 -9.75 -9.69
C VAL A 320 20.62 -9.48 -9.82
N LEU A 321 21.43 -10.47 -10.18
CA LEU A 321 22.88 -10.28 -10.31
C LEU A 321 23.23 -9.27 -11.40
N SER A 322 22.57 -9.33 -12.56
CA SER A 322 22.80 -8.37 -13.65
C SER A 322 22.36 -6.96 -13.30
N SER A 323 21.32 -6.81 -12.48
CA SER A 323 20.92 -5.48 -12.00
C SER A 323 22.01 -4.82 -11.13
N LEU A 324 22.80 -5.60 -10.39
CA LEU A 324 23.91 -5.07 -9.58
C LEU A 324 25.02 -4.47 -10.44
N LEU A 325 25.23 -4.97 -11.66
CA LEU A 325 26.25 -4.46 -12.59
C LEU A 325 26.00 -2.99 -12.99
N LYS A 326 24.77 -2.48 -12.81
CA LYS A 326 24.42 -1.08 -13.06
C LYS A 326 24.94 -0.13 -11.97
N ASN A 327 25.31 -0.66 -10.80
CA ASN A 327 25.83 0.12 -9.69
C ASN A 327 27.32 0.42 -9.92
N ARG A 328 27.69 1.71 -9.88
CA ARG A 328 29.09 2.12 -9.94
C ARG A 328 29.78 1.80 -8.60
N GLY A 329 31.03 1.34 -8.66
CA GLY A 329 31.85 1.14 -7.45
C GLY A 329 31.49 -0.10 -6.63
N LEU A 330 31.10 -1.20 -7.26
CA LEU A 330 30.97 -2.49 -6.58
C LEU A 330 32.30 -2.87 -5.92
N SER A 331 32.26 -3.15 -4.62
CA SER A 331 33.44 -3.64 -3.90
C SER A 331 33.85 -5.02 -4.40
N GLU A 332 35.14 -5.36 -4.28
CA GLU A 332 35.62 -6.70 -4.60
C GLU A 332 34.89 -7.79 -3.78
N ALA A 333 34.53 -7.49 -2.54
CA ALA A 333 33.73 -8.38 -1.71
C ALA A 333 32.33 -8.63 -2.30
N THR A 334 31.68 -7.60 -2.83
CA THR A 334 30.39 -7.73 -3.52
C THR A 334 30.52 -8.55 -4.79
N LEU A 335 31.55 -8.27 -5.61
CA LEU A 335 31.85 -9.00 -6.83
C LEU A 335 32.09 -10.50 -6.55
N ARG A 336 32.81 -10.81 -5.47
CA ARG A 336 33.03 -12.19 -5.02
C ARG A 336 31.73 -12.91 -4.66
N GLU A 337 30.81 -12.25 -3.93
CA GLU A 337 29.50 -12.83 -3.63
C GLU A 337 28.64 -13.01 -4.89
N MET A 338 28.75 -12.11 -5.87
CA MET A 338 28.07 -12.27 -7.16
C MET A 338 28.53 -13.53 -7.90
N LEU A 339 29.84 -13.80 -7.97
CA LEU A 339 30.36 -15.04 -8.58
C LEU A 339 29.92 -16.29 -7.83
N ARG A 340 29.99 -16.26 -6.49
CA ARG A 340 29.51 -17.37 -5.66
C ARG A 340 28.02 -17.62 -5.92
N SER A 341 27.21 -16.56 -5.95
CA SER A 341 25.79 -16.65 -6.19
C SER A 341 25.47 -17.18 -7.60
N ALA A 342 26.18 -16.72 -8.63
CA ALA A 342 26.03 -17.19 -10.00
C ALA A 342 26.37 -18.69 -10.17
N SER A 343 27.26 -19.24 -9.34
CA SER A 343 27.58 -20.67 -9.38
C SER A 343 26.39 -21.57 -9.02
N ALA A 344 25.41 -21.05 -8.29
CA ALA A 344 24.20 -21.78 -7.91
C ALA A 344 23.11 -21.78 -9.00
N ILE A 345 23.24 -20.94 -10.04
CA ILE A 345 22.32 -20.93 -11.18
C ILE A 345 22.44 -22.28 -11.91
N GLN A 346 21.32 -22.95 -12.14
CA GLN A 346 21.30 -24.28 -12.76
C GLN A 346 21.26 -24.19 -14.28
N SER A 347 20.50 -23.25 -14.82
CA SER A 347 20.44 -22.95 -16.24
C SER A 347 21.79 -22.45 -16.75
N ASP A 348 22.45 -23.28 -17.57
CA ASP A 348 23.69 -22.93 -18.26
C ASP A 348 23.55 -21.65 -19.09
N TYR A 349 22.37 -21.43 -19.69
CA TYR A 349 22.10 -20.23 -20.47
C TYR A 349 22.13 -18.97 -19.60
N GLU A 350 21.43 -18.98 -18.46
CA GLU A 350 21.37 -17.81 -17.56
C GLU A 350 22.74 -17.56 -16.92
N LYS A 351 23.43 -18.64 -16.50
CA LYS A 351 24.80 -18.57 -15.96
C LYS A 351 25.78 -18.01 -16.98
N ALA A 352 25.78 -18.51 -18.21
CA ALA A 352 26.64 -18.02 -19.28
C ALA A 352 26.35 -16.56 -19.63
N SER A 353 25.07 -16.17 -19.66
CA SER A 353 24.65 -14.79 -19.93
C SER A 353 25.21 -13.83 -18.88
N PHE A 354 25.04 -14.16 -17.59
CA PHE A 354 25.62 -13.36 -16.51
C PHE A 354 27.15 -13.23 -16.60
N LEU A 355 27.86 -14.34 -16.85
CA LEU A 355 29.33 -14.33 -16.96
C LEU A 355 29.82 -13.50 -18.16
N ILE A 356 29.07 -13.48 -19.26
CA ILE A 356 29.37 -12.62 -20.41
C ILE A 356 29.18 -11.14 -20.06
N GLU A 357 28.04 -10.79 -19.46
CA GLU A 357 27.70 -9.42 -19.06
C GLU A 357 28.74 -8.81 -18.10
N SER A 358 29.25 -9.64 -17.19
CA SER A 358 30.12 -9.22 -16.09
C SER A 358 31.62 -9.48 -16.32
N SER A 359 31.99 -10.12 -17.43
CA SER A 359 33.34 -10.59 -17.76
C SER A 359 34.47 -9.61 -17.43
N SER A 360 34.35 -8.34 -17.82
CA SER A 360 35.42 -7.34 -17.66
C SER A 360 35.69 -7.01 -16.19
N LEU A 361 34.67 -7.04 -15.33
CA LEU A 361 34.84 -6.76 -13.90
C LEU A 361 35.64 -7.85 -13.17
N PHE A 362 35.60 -9.07 -13.68
CA PHE A 362 36.19 -10.23 -13.01
C PHE A 362 37.56 -10.62 -13.57
N VAL A 363 37.73 -10.52 -14.90
CA VAL A 363 38.94 -10.96 -15.58
C VAL A 363 40.11 -9.99 -15.36
N GLU A 364 39.83 -8.70 -15.18
CA GLU A 364 40.85 -7.69 -14.89
C GLU A 364 41.40 -7.81 -13.46
N SER A 365 40.59 -8.33 -12.52
CA SER A 365 40.98 -8.56 -11.14
C SER A 365 41.73 -9.88 -10.97
N GLU A 366 42.99 -9.82 -10.49
CA GLU A 366 43.80 -11.02 -10.23
C GLU A 366 43.17 -11.96 -9.21
N SER A 367 42.50 -11.42 -8.20
CA SER A 367 41.87 -12.19 -7.11
C SER A 367 40.53 -12.81 -7.51
N LEU A 368 39.80 -12.22 -8.45
CA LEU A 368 38.48 -12.70 -8.90
C LEU A 368 38.57 -13.59 -10.15
N ARG A 369 39.59 -13.42 -10.98
CA ARG A 369 39.79 -14.19 -12.22
C ARG A 369 39.74 -15.71 -12.00
N PRO A 370 40.41 -16.31 -10.99
CA PRO A 370 40.31 -17.76 -10.75
C PRO A 370 38.89 -18.20 -10.39
N LEU A 371 38.18 -17.41 -9.59
CA LEU A 371 36.80 -17.70 -9.20
C LEU A 371 35.87 -17.68 -10.42
N PHE A 372 36.02 -16.67 -11.28
CA PHE A 372 35.26 -16.56 -12.51
C PHE A 372 35.43 -17.81 -13.39
N PHE A 373 36.66 -18.24 -13.65
CA PHE A 373 36.91 -19.44 -14.45
C PHE A 373 36.41 -20.74 -13.79
N ASN A 374 36.40 -20.81 -12.46
CA ASN A 374 35.80 -21.94 -11.76
C ASN A 374 34.29 -22.01 -12.02
N VAL A 375 33.58 -20.87 -12.07
CA VAL A 375 32.15 -20.85 -12.43
C VAL A 375 31.94 -21.26 -13.89
N VAL A 376 32.77 -20.77 -14.82
CA VAL A 376 32.72 -21.17 -16.25
C VAL A 376 32.82 -22.69 -16.41
N LYS A 377 33.68 -23.35 -15.64
CA LYS A 377 33.84 -24.81 -15.67
C LYS A 377 32.60 -25.59 -15.21
N THR A 378 31.69 -24.94 -14.47
CA THR A 378 30.42 -25.57 -14.06
C THR A 378 29.35 -25.56 -15.15
N ILE A 379 29.58 -24.87 -16.27
CA ILE A 379 28.66 -24.88 -17.42
C ILE A 379 28.78 -26.22 -18.13
N GLN A 380 27.67 -26.97 -18.17
CA GLN A 380 27.63 -28.31 -18.75
C GLN A 380 27.45 -28.27 -20.27
N SER A 381 26.65 -27.34 -20.77
CA SER A 381 26.44 -27.10 -22.20
C SER A 381 27.70 -26.56 -22.86
N ASP A 382 28.30 -27.37 -23.74
CA ASP A 382 29.47 -27.00 -24.53
C ASP A 382 29.22 -25.72 -25.35
N TYR A 383 28.00 -25.55 -25.87
CA TYR A 383 27.60 -24.36 -26.62
C TYR A 383 27.67 -23.10 -25.74
N GLU A 384 27.06 -23.15 -24.56
CA GLU A 384 27.02 -22.02 -23.62
C GLU A 384 28.42 -21.71 -23.09
N ARG A 385 29.21 -22.74 -22.75
CA ARG A 385 30.61 -22.57 -22.32
C ARG A 385 31.46 -21.93 -23.42
N THR A 386 31.30 -22.39 -24.66
CA THR A 386 32.00 -21.82 -25.83
C THR A 386 31.59 -20.37 -26.07
N ARG A 387 30.31 -20.02 -25.83
CA ARG A 387 29.82 -18.64 -25.94
C ARG A 387 30.54 -17.71 -24.96
N VAL A 388 30.74 -18.14 -23.72
CA VAL A 388 31.50 -17.37 -22.71
C VAL A 388 32.96 -17.21 -23.14
N ILE A 389 33.66 -18.30 -23.46
CA ILE A 389 35.08 -18.26 -23.84
C ILE A 389 35.30 -17.40 -25.10
N SER A 390 34.44 -17.54 -26.11
CA SER A 390 34.52 -16.75 -27.35
C SER A 390 34.34 -15.25 -27.08
N ASN A 391 33.45 -14.88 -26.15
CA ASN A 391 33.29 -13.49 -25.75
C ASN A 391 34.57 -12.93 -25.10
N LEU A 392 35.20 -13.72 -24.20
CA LEU A 392 36.44 -13.34 -23.53
C LEU A 392 37.60 -13.14 -24.50
N SER A 393 37.79 -14.06 -25.45
CA SER A 393 38.85 -13.96 -26.47
C SER A 393 38.71 -12.69 -27.29
N ARG A 394 37.48 -12.34 -27.69
CA ARG A 394 37.19 -11.12 -28.46
C ARG A 394 37.42 -9.84 -27.65
N LYS A 395 37.04 -9.83 -26.38
CA LYS A 395 37.01 -8.62 -25.56
C LYS A 395 38.34 -8.31 -24.87
N HIS A 396 39.11 -9.34 -24.53
CA HIS A 396 40.29 -9.20 -23.66
C HIS A 396 41.60 -9.70 -24.28
N GLN A 397 41.61 -10.12 -25.56
CA GLN A 397 42.80 -10.67 -26.24
C GLN A 397 43.48 -11.81 -25.46
N ILE A 398 42.71 -12.56 -24.67
CA ILE A 398 43.23 -13.66 -23.86
C ILE A 398 43.43 -14.88 -24.77
N ALA A 399 44.69 -15.29 -24.94
CA ALA A 399 45.01 -16.55 -25.60
C ALA A 399 44.68 -17.71 -24.66
N PHE A 400 43.56 -18.40 -24.90
CA PHE A 400 43.23 -19.63 -24.17
C PHE A 400 44.01 -20.81 -24.77
N THR A 401 45.21 -21.07 -24.26
CA THR A 401 45.91 -22.34 -24.50
C THR A 401 45.22 -23.45 -23.69
N SER A 402 44.35 -24.19 -24.37
CA SER A 402 43.81 -25.51 -24.00
C SER A 402 43.42 -25.73 -22.53
N TYR A 403 42.21 -25.29 -22.16
CA TYR A 403 41.42 -26.00 -21.15
C TYR A 403 40.61 -27.07 -21.89
N ARG A 404 41.19 -28.27 -22.02
CA ARG A 404 40.47 -29.49 -22.40
C ARG A 404 39.89 -30.16 -21.17
#